data_AF-A0AAD1KN19-F1
#
_entry.id   AF-A0AAD1KN19-F1
#
_cell.length_a   1.000
_cell.length_b   1.000
_cell.length_c   1.000
_cell.angle_alpha   90.00
_cell.angle_beta   90.00
_cell.angle_gamma   90.00
#
_symmetry.space_group_name_H-M   'P 1'
#
loop_
_entity.id
_entity.type
_entity.pdbx_description
1 polymer ?
#
loop_
_entity_poly.entity_id
_entity_poly.type
_entity_poly.pdbx_seq_one_letter_code
_entity_poly.pdbx_strand_id
1 'polypeptide(L)'
;MSTFEQWQSLTEFKQYMHRFLQYFPGFSNLSFLRFSRYNQHDSFVVPLVKWLTDKGAKFQYDTVVYDVDLEITAHCNIARGILHHDRDGGEHRIDMSAKDLVFVTNGSLTECTRSGDMNTPALYHKDMPAGWELWRNLVRRSPAFGRLDVFCSDANKTVWQSISFNFIDRDHPAQDQGVDG
;
A
#
# COMPACT_ATOMS: atom_id res chain seq x y z
N MET A 1 15.38 -0.40 10.64
CA MET A 1 14.81 -1.57 11.38
C MET A 1 13.29 -1.47 11.28
N SER A 2 12.56 -2.58 11.25
CA SER A 2 11.10 -2.60 11.03
C SER A 2 10.33 -1.80 12.09
N THR A 3 9.25 -1.14 11.66
CA THR A 3 8.38 -0.31 12.51
C THR A 3 7.37 -1.17 13.29
N PHE A 4 7.86 -2.07 14.15
CA PHE A 4 7.01 -2.88 15.02
C PHE A 4 6.67 -2.12 16.31
N GLU A 5 5.38 -2.03 16.61
CA GLU A 5 4.87 -1.54 17.90
C GLU A 5 4.52 -2.71 18.83
N GLN A 6 4.55 -2.47 20.14
CA GLN A 6 4.35 -3.52 21.16
C GLN A 6 2.98 -4.22 21.08
N TRP A 7 1.98 -3.55 20.51
CA TRP A 7 0.61 -4.06 20.34
C TRP A 7 0.36 -4.76 18.99
N GLN A 8 1.36 -4.84 18.12
CA GLN A 8 1.23 -5.47 16.81
C GLN A 8 1.43 -6.99 16.88
N SER A 9 1.12 -7.67 15.76
CA SER A 9 1.03 -9.14 15.69
C SER A 9 2.34 -9.85 16.09
N LEU A 10 2.28 -10.64 17.17
CA LEU A 10 3.36 -11.54 17.56
C LEU A 10 3.64 -12.61 16.48
N THR A 11 2.62 -13.04 15.74
CA THR A 11 2.77 -14.00 14.65
C THR A 11 3.61 -13.41 13.51
N GLU A 12 3.40 -12.13 13.16
CA GLU A 12 4.23 -11.45 12.16
C GLU A 12 5.67 -11.26 12.65
N PHE A 13 5.85 -10.89 13.92
CA PHE A 13 7.18 -10.80 14.51
C PHE A 13 7.92 -12.16 14.47
N LYS A 14 7.25 -13.25 14.82
CA LYS A 14 7.80 -14.61 14.70
C LYS A 14 8.22 -14.92 13.26
N GLN A 15 7.37 -14.66 12.27
CA GLN A 15 7.68 -14.89 10.87
C GLN A 15 8.87 -14.05 10.40
N TYR A 16 8.93 -12.77 10.79
CA TYR A 16 10.05 -11.88 10.53
C TYR A 16 11.36 -12.46 11.07
N MET A 17 11.38 -12.90 12.33
CA MET A 17 12.57 -13.50 12.94
C MET A 17 13.02 -14.76 12.21
N HIS A 18 12.10 -15.66 11.84
CA HIS A 18 12.45 -16.85 11.05
C HIS A 18 12.95 -16.49 9.64
N ARG A 19 12.38 -15.47 9.00
CA ARG A 19 12.70 -15.08 7.62
C ARG A 19 14.08 -14.46 7.49
N PHE A 20 14.50 -13.70 8.49
CA PHE A 20 15.75 -12.91 8.45
C PHE A 20 16.84 -13.44 9.38
N LEU A 21 16.67 -14.65 9.93
CA LEU A 21 17.61 -15.26 10.87
C LEU A 21 19.05 -15.29 10.35
N GLN A 22 19.25 -15.63 9.07
CA GLN A 22 20.56 -15.66 8.43
C GLN A 22 21.26 -14.28 8.33
N TYR A 23 20.49 -13.20 8.41
CA TYR A 23 21.00 -11.83 8.35
C TYR A 23 21.20 -11.21 9.73
N PHE A 24 20.89 -11.94 10.81
CA PHE A 24 20.96 -11.45 12.18
C PHE A 24 22.30 -10.76 12.54
N PRO A 25 23.48 -11.26 12.13
CA PRO A 25 24.76 -10.55 12.40
C PRO A 25 24.84 -9.14 11.79
N GLY A 26 24.10 -8.88 10.72
CA GLY A 26 24.09 -7.59 10.02
C GLY A 26 23.02 -6.62 10.54
N PHE A 27 22.24 -6.96 11.56
CA PHE A 27 21.16 -6.09 12.05
C PHE A 27 21.66 -4.82 12.71
N SER A 28 22.80 -4.88 13.41
CA SER A 28 23.39 -3.74 14.10
C SER A 28 23.99 -2.70 13.15
N ASN A 29 24.46 -3.12 11.97
CA ASN A 29 25.14 -2.25 11.01
C ASN A 29 24.42 -2.14 9.66
N LEU A 30 23.27 -2.80 9.51
CA LEU A 30 22.42 -2.80 8.31
C LEU A 30 23.12 -3.25 7.02
N SER A 31 24.25 -3.97 7.12
CA SER A 31 25.08 -4.40 5.98
C SER A 31 24.37 -5.34 4.98
N PHE A 32 23.28 -5.99 5.41
CA PHE A 32 22.47 -6.85 4.56
C PHE A 32 21.47 -6.07 3.68
N LEU A 33 21.22 -4.80 3.99
CA LEU A 33 20.31 -3.98 3.18
C LEU A 33 20.94 -3.67 1.81
N ARG A 34 20.07 -3.60 0.81
CA ARG A 34 20.42 -3.20 -0.55
C ARG A 34 19.46 -2.11 -0.96
N PHE A 35 20.00 -1.02 -1.47
CA PHE A 35 19.24 0.14 -1.90
C PHE A 35 19.32 0.28 -3.42
N SER A 36 18.20 0.66 -4.02
CA SER A 36 18.16 1.12 -5.39
C SER A 36 18.84 2.49 -5.51
N ARG A 37 19.22 2.87 -6.73
CA ARG A 37 19.88 4.15 -7.00
C ARG A 37 18.99 5.35 -6.69
N TYR A 38 17.69 5.26 -6.97
CA TYR A 38 16.69 6.30 -6.70
C TYR A 38 15.62 5.75 -5.76
N ASN A 39 14.57 6.54 -5.50
CA ASN A 39 13.39 6.05 -4.79
C ASN A 39 12.77 4.83 -5.54
N GLN A 40 11.90 4.09 -4.85
CA GLN A 40 11.31 2.86 -5.40
C GLN A 40 10.40 3.10 -6.61
N HIS A 41 9.74 4.26 -6.66
CA HIS A 41 8.90 4.65 -7.78
C HIS A 41 9.74 4.74 -9.07
N ASP A 42 10.82 5.52 -9.03
CA ASP A 42 11.66 5.76 -10.22
C ASP A 42 12.54 4.55 -10.56
N SER A 43 12.99 3.80 -9.55
CA SER A 43 13.88 2.65 -9.78
C SER A 43 13.15 1.39 -10.24
N PHE A 44 11.88 1.20 -9.86
CA PHE A 44 11.14 -0.04 -10.13
C PHE A 44 9.81 0.18 -10.82
N VAL A 45 8.98 1.10 -10.32
CA VAL A 45 7.62 1.31 -10.85
C VAL A 45 7.66 1.89 -12.27
N VAL A 46 8.40 2.98 -12.49
CA VAL A 46 8.51 3.63 -13.81
C VAL A 46 9.02 2.66 -14.89
N PRO A 47 10.12 1.91 -14.68
CA PRO A 47 10.56 0.90 -15.64
C PRO A 47 9.52 -0.20 -15.91
N LEU A 48 8.81 -0.67 -14.87
CA LEU A 48 7.82 -1.72 -15.00
C LEU A 48 6.59 -1.25 -15.79
N VAL A 49 6.06 -0.06 -15.49
CA VAL A 49 4.95 0.55 -16.22
C VAL A 49 5.31 0.73 -17.68
N LYS A 50 6.53 1.23 -17.96
CA LYS A 50 7.02 1.34 -19.33
C LYS A 50 7.03 -0.02 -20.04
N TRP A 51 7.62 -1.03 -19.40
CA TRP A 51 7.71 -2.37 -19.98
C TRP A 51 6.34 -2.99 -20.27
N LEU A 52 5.37 -2.85 -19.35
CA LEU A 52 4.00 -3.33 -19.53
C LEU A 52 3.27 -2.58 -20.64
N THR A 53 3.43 -1.26 -20.72
CA THR A 53 2.82 -0.42 -21.77
C THR A 53 3.37 -0.81 -23.14
N ASP A 54 4.68 -1.03 -23.26
CA ASP A 54 5.33 -1.48 -24.50
C ASP A 54 4.84 -2.89 -24.93
N LYS A 55 4.31 -3.70 -23.99
CA LYS A 55 3.65 -4.99 -24.25
C LYS A 55 2.15 -4.88 -24.53
N GLY A 56 1.59 -3.68 -24.53
CA GLY A 56 0.17 -3.43 -24.82
C GLY A 56 -0.76 -3.52 -23.61
N ALA A 57 -0.22 -3.52 -22.38
CA ALA A 57 -1.05 -3.39 -21.19
C ALA A 57 -1.75 -2.03 -21.17
N LYS A 58 -3.01 -2.00 -20.74
CA LYS A 58 -3.81 -0.78 -20.63
C LYS A 58 -3.85 -0.32 -19.18
N PHE A 59 -3.53 0.95 -18.96
CA PHE A 59 -3.62 1.59 -17.65
C PHE A 59 -4.82 2.54 -17.63
N GLN A 60 -5.65 2.42 -16.61
CA GLN A 60 -6.78 3.33 -16.35
C GLN A 60 -6.52 4.03 -15.01
N TYR A 61 -6.43 5.34 -15.07
CA TYR A 61 -6.26 6.22 -13.91
C TYR A 61 -7.59 6.90 -13.57
N ASP A 62 -7.64 7.61 -12.44
CA ASP A 62 -8.83 8.31 -11.96
C ASP A 62 -10.09 7.44 -11.96
N THR A 63 -9.91 6.17 -11.57
CA THR A 63 -10.92 5.13 -11.57
C THR A 63 -10.92 4.47 -10.19
N VAL A 64 -12.03 4.59 -9.46
CA VAL A 64 -12.15 4.07 -8.09
C VAL A 64 -13.06 2.86 -8.09
N VAL A 65 -12.48 1.67 -8.05
CA VAL A 65 -13.23 0.41 -7.94
C VAL A 65 -13.77 0.26 -6.51
N TYR A 66 -15.08 0.12 -6.36
CA TYR A 66 -15.74 0.04 -5.05
C TYR A 66 -16.39 -1.32 -4.76
N ASP A 67 -16.64 -2.16 -5.77
CA ASP A 67 -17.12 -3.54 -5.57
C ASP A 67 -16.74 -4.44 -6.76
N VAL A 68 -16.78 -5.75 -6.52
CA VAL A 68 -16.78 -6.77 -7.58
C VAL A 68 -18.11 -7.50 -7.49
N ASP A 69 -18.86 -7.51 -8.59
CA ASP A 69 -20.11 -8.26 -8.69
C ASP A 69 -19.78 -9.76 -8.70
N LEU A 70 -20.09 -10.43 -7.60
CA LEU A 70 -19.74 -11.83 -7.36
C LEU A 70 -21.00 -12.69 -7.32
N GLU A 71 -21.02 -13.72 -8.15
CA GLU A 71 -21.94 -14.83 -8.04
C GLU A 71 -21.29 -15.91 -7.16
N ILE A 72 -21.80 -16.07 -5.94
CA ILE A 72 -21.30 -17.04 -4.97
C ILE A 72 -22.25 -18.23 -4.91
N THR A 73 -21.73 -19.40 -5.24
CA THR A 73 -22.43 -20.68 -5.17
C THR A 73 -21.79 -21.57 -4.10
N ALA A 74 -22.39 -22.73 -3.83
CA ALA A 74 -21.82 -23.71 -2.90
C ALA A 74 -20.45 -24.27 -3.35
N HIS A 75 -20.08 -24.11 -4.62
CA HIS A 75 -18.90 -24.75 -5.21
C HIS A 75 -17.84 -23.76 -5.69
N CYS A 76 -18.24 -22.54 -6.08
CA CYS A 76 -17.34 -21.54 -6.60
C CYS A 76 -17.86 -20.11 -6.42
N ASN A 77 -16.93 -19.16 -6.45
CA ASN A 77 -17.19 -17.73 -6.53
C ASN A 77 -16.78 -17.25 -7.93
N ILE A 78 -17.68 -16.59 -8.65
CA ILE A 78 -17.46 -16.12 -10.02
C ILE A 78 -17.61 -14.61 -10.07
N ALA A 79 -16.59 -13.90 -10.53
CA ALA A 79 -16.68 -12.47 -10.81
C ALA A 79 -17.43 -12.23 -12.13
N ARG A 80 -18.51 -11.46 -12.06
CA ARG A 80 -19.38 -11.11 -13.20
C ARG A 80 -19.20 -9.67 -13.67
N GLY A 81 -18.63 -8.82 -12.85
CA GLY A 81 -18.30 -7.46 -13.23
C GLY A 81 -17.49 -6.71 -12.19
N ILE A 82 -16.86 -5.63 -12.61
CA ILE A 82 -16.13 -4.69 -11.75
C ILE A 82 -16.90 -3.38 -11.72
N LEU A 83 -17.30 -2.93 -10.53
CA LEU A 83 -18.03 -1.69 -10.34
C LEU A 83 -17.06 -0.58 -9.92
N HIS A 84 -17.11 0.55 -10.60
CA HIS A 84 -16.19 1.66 -10.35
C HIS A 84 -16.84 3.02 -10.55
N HIS A 85 -16.25 4.03 -9.91
CA HIS A 85 -16.50 5.43 -10.19
C HIS A 85 -15.42 6.00 -11.12
N ASP A 86 -15.80 6.90 -12.02
CA ASP A 86 -14.85 7.75 -12.75
C ASP A 86 -14.46 9.01 -11.95
N ARG A 87 -13.61 9.85 -12.54
CA ARG A 87 -13.18 11.15 -11.98
C ARG A 87 -14.30 12.11 -11.60
N ASP A 88 -15.45 12.02 -12.27
CA ASP A 88 -16.58 12.90 -12.08
C ASP A 88 -17.63 12.27 -11.12
N GLY A 89 -17.32 11.08 -10.57
CA GLY A 89 -18.15 10.33 -9.63
C GLY A 89 -19.21 9.46 -10.31
N GLY A 90 -19.21 9.37 -11.64
CA GLY A 90 -20.15 8.55 -12.40
C GLY A 90 -19.96 7.06 -12.11
N GLU A 91 -21.05 6.32 -11.91
CA GLU A 91 -21.02 4.87 -11.68
C GLU A 91 -20.96 4.10 -13.01
N HIS A 92 -20.03 3.14 -13.08
CA HIS A 92 -19.78 2.34 -14.27
C HIS A 92 -19.54 0.88 -13.91
N ARG A 93 -19.74 0.00 -14.92
CA ARG A 93 -19.53 -1.45 -14.80
C ARG A 93 -18.67 -1.94 -15.96
N ILE A 94 -17.66 -2.75 -15.63
CA ILE A 94 -16.91 -3.55 -16.60
C ILE A 94 -17.44 -4.98 -16.50
N ASP A 95 -18.09 -5.48 -17.54
CA ASP A 95 -18.58 -6.85 -17.58
C ASP A 95 -17.43 -7.86 -17.72
N MET A 96 -17.55 -8.98 -17.02
CA MET A 96 -16.57 -10.06 -17.04
C MET A 96 -17.17 -11.35 -17.61
N SER A 97 -16.42 -11.99 -18.49
CA SER A 97 -16.69 -13.34 -18.96
C SER A 97 -16.08 -14.38 -18.02
N ALA A 98 -16.45 -15.66 -18.20
CA ALA A 98 -15.93 -16.76 -17.38
C ALA A 98 -14.42 -17.02 -17.54
N LYS A 99 -13.77 -16.44 -18.56
CA LYS A 99 -12.33 -16.59 -18.81
C LYS A 99 -11.51 -15.42 -18.27
N ASP A 100 -12.18 -14.34 -17.87
CA ASP A 100 -11.51 -13.16 -17.36
C ASP A 100 -11.09 -13.38 -15.91
N LEU A 101 -9.94 -12.82 -15.55
CA LEU A 101 -9.38 -12.91 -14.21
C LEU A 101 -9.38 -11.53 -13.58
N VAL A 102 -9.76 -11.47 -12.31
CA VAL A 102 -9.66 -10.26 -11.49
C VAL A 102 -8.64 -10.50 -10.39
N PHE A 103 -7.68 -9.58 -10.28
CA PHE A 103 -6.70 -9.57 -9.20
C PHE A 103 -6.98 -8.34 -8.33
N VAL A 104 -7.25 -8.57 -7.06
CA VAL A 104 -7.58 -7.52 -6.10
C VAL A 104 -6.42 -7.34 -5.13
N THR A 105 -5.90 -6.12 -5.02
CA THR A 105 -5.07 -5.72 -3.89
C THR A 105 -5.99 -5.21 -2.79
N ASN A 106 -6.25 -6.06 -1.79
CA ASN A 106 -7.19 -5.76 -0.72
C ASN A 106 -6.55 -4.91 0.39
N GLY A 107 -6.97 -3.65 0.48
CA GLY A 107 -6.46 -2.70 1.45
C GLY A 107 -5.10 -2.09 1.06
N SER A 108 -4.74 -1.00 1.73
CA SER A 108 -3.49 -0.28 1.48
C SER A 108 -3.00 0.44 2.74
N LEU A 109 -1.67 0.45 2.94
CA LEU A 109 -1.03 1.17 4.05
C LEU A 109 -0.93 2.67 3.80
N THR A 110 -0.95 3.10 2.54
CA THR A 110 -0.87 4.51 2.16
C THR A 110 -2.25 5.11 1.91
N GLU A 111 -3.31 4.35 2.18
CA GLU A 111 -4.67 4.82 2.06
C GLU A 111 -4.92 6.01 3.00
N CYS A 112 -5.76 6.95 2.56
CA CYS A 112 -6.09 8.14 3.35
C CYS A 112 -4.88 9.00 3.77
N THR A 113 -3.70 8.82 3.15
CA THR A 113 -2.53 9.65 3.40
C THR A 113 -2.85 11.11 3.07
N ARG A 114 -2.34 12.00 3.91
CA ARG A 114 -2.37 13.45 3.69
C ARG A 114 -0.97 13.99 3.85
N SER A 115 -0.68 15.01 3.05
CA SER A 115 0.58 15.72 3.09
C SER A 115 0.31 17.14 3.54
N GLY A 116 1.16 17.63 4.44
CA GLY A 116 1.27 19.05 4.75
C GLY A 116 2.44 19.65 3.97
N ASP A 117 2.87 20.82 4.41
CA ASP A 117 4.07 21.49 3.93
C ASP A 117 4.86 22.08 5.11
N MET A 118 5.85 22.94 4.82
CA MET A 118 6.70 23.56 5.84
C MET A 118 5.91 24.33 6.91
N ASN A 119 4.79 24.95 6.54
CA ASN A 119 4.01 25.84 7.40
C ASN A 119 2.62 25.30 7.74
N THR A 120 2.20 24.22 7.07
CA THR A 120 0.87 23.63 7.20
C THR A 120 0.98 22.16 7.60
N PRO A 121 0.45 21.74 8.77
CA PRO A 121 0.49 20.33 9.16
C PRO A 121 -0.40 19.46 8.25
N ALA A 122 -0.02 18.20 8.08
CA ALA A 122 -0.86 17.21 7.41
C ALA A 122 -2.14 16.96 8.23
N LEU A 123 -3.31 17.12 7.61
CA LEU A 123 -4.59 16.84 8.26
C LEU A 123 -4.77 15.33 8.47
N TYR A 124 -5.14 14.94 9.68
CA TYR A 124 -5.43 13.54 10.02
C TYR A 124 -6.95 13.32 10.14
N HIS A 125 -7.53 12.68 9.13
CA HIS A 125 -8.95 12.31 9.12
C HIS A 125 -9.10 10.81 9.42
N LYS A 126 -9.73 10.50 10.55
CA LYS A 126 -9.92 9.11 11.00
C LYS A 126 -11.03 8.37 10.24
N ASP A 127 -11.97 9.11 9.65
CA ASP A 127 -13.26 8.57 9.18
C ASP A 127 -13.34 8.42 7.66
N MET A 128 -12.22 8.27 6.96
CA MET A 128 -12.21 8.20 5.49
C MET A 128 -12.55 6.77 5.00
N PRO A 129 -13.65 6.59 4.23
CA PRO A 129 -14.12 5.26 3.84
C PRO A 129 -13.45 4.68 2.57
N ALA A 130 -12.94 5.54 1.68
CA ALA A 130 -12.73 5.22 0.27
C ALA A 130 -11.86 3.98 0.00
N GLY A 131 -10.61 3.92 0.45
CA GLY A 131 -9.78 2.75 0.07
C GLY A 131 -9.98 1.48 0.89
N TRP A 132 -10.92 1.47 1.83
CA TRP A 132 -11.36 0.24 2.49
C TRP A 132 -12.69 -0.27 1.94
N GLU A 133 -13.37 0.53 1.10
CA GLU A 133 -14.72 0.25 0.63
C GLU A 133 -14.80 -1.04 -0.20
N LEU A 134 -13.90 -1.21 -1.17
CA LEU A 134 -13.82 -2.43 -1.98
C LEU A 134 -13.72 -3.68 -1.11
N TRP A 135 -12.76 -3.71 -0.18
CA TRP A 135 -12.57 -4.88 0.68
C TRP A 135 -13.76 -5.07 1.63
N ARG A 136 -14.33 -3.99 2.16
CA ARG A 136 -15.54 -4.04 3.01
C ARG A 136 -16.72 -4.65 2.26
N ASN A 137 -16.92 -4.28 1.00
CA ASN A 137 -18.00 -4.82 0.18
C ASN A 137 -17.77 -6.31 -0.12
N LEU A 138 -16.54 -6.72 -0.44
CA LEU A 138 -16.20 -8.14 -0.61
C LEU A 138 -16.46 -8.96 0.66
N VAL A 139 -16.03 -8.49 1.83
CA VAL A 139 -16.23 -9.19 3.12
C VAL A 139 -17.71 -9.36 3.46
N ARG A 140 -18.57 -8.39 3.09
CA ARG A 140 -20.02 -8.50 3.26
C ARG A 140 -20.64 -9.62 2.42
N ARG A 141 -20.03 -9.97 1.27
CA ARG A 141 -20.51 -11.06 0.41
C ARG A 141 -20.14 -12.43 0.96
N SER A 142 -18.95 -12.58 1.51
CA SER A 142 -18.51 -13.85 2.10
C SER A 142 -17.37 -13.66 3.10
N PRO A 143 -17.39 -14.40 4.24
CA PRO A 143 -16.28 -14.40 5.20
C PRO A 143 -14.97 -14.99 4.60
N ALA A 144 -15.04 -15.68 3.45
CA ALA A 144 -13.85 -16.18 2.75
C ALA A 144 -12.92 -15.05 2.28
N PHE A 145 -13.42 -13.83 2.11
CA PHE A 145 -12.62 -12.66 1.73
C PHE A 145 -11.89 -11.98 2.90
N GLY A 146 -11.91 -12.62 4.07
CA GLY A 146 -11.12 -12.20 5.24
C GLY A 146 -11.92 -11.34 6.23
N ARG A 147 -11.18 -10.68 7.11
CA ARG A 147 -11.74 -9.84 8.19
C ARG A 147 -11.04 -8.50 8.17
N LEU A 148 -11.62 -7.54 7.46
CA LEU A 148 -11.09 -6.17 7.30
C LEU A 148 -10.82 -5.48 8.65
N ASP A 149 -11.76 -5.58 9.58
CA ASP A 149 -11.76 -4.76 10.80
C ASP A 149 -10.57 -5.03 11.73
N VAL A 150 -9.91 -6.19 11.63
CA VAL A 150 -8.70 -6.45 12.44
C VAL A 150 -7.51 -5.57 12.03
N PHE A 151 -7.57 -4.94 10.85
CA PHE A 151 -6.50 -4.10 10.30
C PHE A 151 -6.83 -2.60 10.36
N CYS A 152 -8.08 -2.21 10.11
CA CYS A 152 -8.43 -0.80 9.92
C CYS A 152 -9.44 -0.23 10.93
N SER A 153 -9.82 -0.98 11.97
CA SER A 153 -10.81 -0.50 12.96
C SER A 153 -10.26 0.54 13.94
N ASP A 154 -8.96 0.51 14.25
CA ASP A 154 -8.31 1.45 15.17
C ASP A 154 -7.13 2.12 14.49
N ALA A 155 -7.41 3.24 13.81
CA ALA A 155 -6.41 4.01 13.08
C ALA A 155 -5.27 4.51 13.99
N ASN A 156 -5.50 4.72 15.30
CA ASN A 156 -4.45 5.18 16.20
C ASN A 156 -3.38 4.11 16.46
N LYS A 157 -3.68 2.83 16.23
CA LYS A 157 -2.72 1.71 16.38
C LYS A 157 -1.92 1.42 15.12
N THR A 158 -2.29 2.02 13.99
CA THR A 158 -1.73 1.73 12.67
C THR A 158 -1.16 2.97 11.97
N VAL A 159 -1.52 4.17 12.43
CA VAL A 159 -0.97 5.43 11.92
C VAL A 159 0.46 5.66 12.37
N TRP A 160 1.27 6.20 11.46
CA TRP A 160 2.58 6.77 11.73
C TRP A 160 2.75 7.98 10.80
N GLN A 161 3.65 8.89 11.17
CA GLN A 161 3.92 10.09 10.39
C GLN A 161 5.35 10.04 9.87
N SER A 162 5.54 10.48 8.62
CA SER A 162 6.86 10.77 8.06
C SER A 162 6.98 12.23 7.65
N ILE A 163 8.23 12.66 7.50
CA ILE A 163 8.60 13.96 6.97
C ILE A 163 9.80 13.77 6.04
N SER A 164 9.81 14.50 4.92
CA SER A 164 10.93 14.55 4.00
C SER A 164 11.49 15.97 4.00
N PHE A 165 12.78 16.11 4.28
CA PHE A 165 13.48 17.39 4.24
C PHE A 165 14.26 17.51 2.95
N ASN A 166 14.15 18.66 2.29
CA ASN A 166 14.97 19.02 1.15
C ASN A 166 15.83 20.22 1.55
N PHE A 167 17.15 20.05 1.47
CA PHE A 167 18.12 21.11 1.75
C PHE A 167 18.73 21.57 0.43
N ILE A 168 19.03 22.87 0.33
CA ILE A 168 19.77 23.45 -0.78
C ILE A 168 21.17 23.81 -0.26
N ASP A 169 22.21 23.41 -0.98
CA ASP A 169 23.62 23.74 -0.69
C ASP A 169 24.14 23.36 0.72
N ARG A 170 24.74 24.32 1.44
CA ARG A 170 25.55 24.15 2.67
C ARG A 170 24.73 23.86 3.92
N ASP A 171 23.40 23.94 3.84
CA ASP A 171 22.51 23.66 4.97
C ASP A 171 22.30 22.16 5.19
N HIS A 172 23.01 21.31 4.43
CA HIS A 172 22.93 19.86 4.58
C HIS A 172 23.68 19.38 5.84
N PRO A 173 22.99 18.77 6.82
CA PRO A 173 23.57 18.43 8.13
C PRO A 173 24.70 17.39 8.09
N ALA A 174 24.87 16.68 6.97
CA ALA A 174 26.00 15.74 6.80
C ALA A 174 27.35 16.42 6.48
N GLN A 175 27.40 17.73 6.24
CA GLN A 175 28.68 18.44 6.03
C GLN A 175 29.41 18.76 7.35
N ASP A 176 28.72 18.68 8.49
CA ASP A 176 29.29 18.93 9.83
C ASP A 176 29.98 17.69 10.46
N GLN A 177 30.03 16.56 9.77
CA GLN A 177 30.92 15.46 10.17
C GLN A 177 32.34 15.75 9.71
N GLY A 178 32.97 16.68 10.44
CA GLY A 178 34.37 17.03 10.32
C GLY A 178 35.27 15.80 10.35
N VAL A 179 36.19 15.78 9.39
CA VAL A 179 37.41 14.99 9.43
C VAL A 179 38.23 15.51 10.61
N ASP A 180 38.12 14.86 11.76
CA ASP A 180 39.08 15.02 12.86
C ASP A 180 40.00 13.80 12.89
N GLY A 181 41.25 14.03 12.47
CA GLY A 181 42.48 13.40 12.98
C GLY A 181 42.75 11.94 12.67
#